data_AF-L8HKZ6-F1
#
_entry.id   AF-L8HKZ6-F1
#
_cell.length_a   1.000
_cell.length_b   1.000
_cell.length_c   1.000
_cell.angle_alpha   90.00
_cell.angle_beta   90.00
_cell.angle_gamma   90.00
#
_symmetry.space_group_name_H-M   'P 1'
#
loop_
_entity.id
_entity.type
_entity.pdbx_description
1 polymer ?
#
loop_
_entity_poly.entity_id
_entity_poly.type
_entity_poly.pdbx_seq_one_letter_code
_entity_poly.pdbx_strand_id
1 'polypeptide(L)' 'LQGLVVFEDVAIYFSQEEWGLLDEAQRLLYCQVMVQNVALLSSVG' A
#
# COMPACT_ATOMS: atom_id res chain seq x y z
N LEU A 1 23.64 -11.77 -5.02
CA LEU A 1 23.24 -10.38 -4.73
C LEU A 1 21.76 -10.42 -4.39
N GLN A 2 21.41 -10.45 -3.09
CA GLN A 2 20.01 -10.39 -2.66
C GLN A 2 19.51 -9.00 -3.05
N GLY A 3 18.62 -8.94 -4.04
CA GLY A 3 18.11 -7.70 -4.61
C GLY A 3 17.34 -6.93 -3.53
N LEU A 4 17.66 -5.65 -3.41
CA LEU A 4 16.95 -4.71 -2.55
C LEU A 4 15.52 -4.62 -3.08
N VAL A 5 14.57 -5.26 -2.41
CA VAL A 5 13.14 -5.09 -2.71
C VAL A 5 12.79 -3.67 -2.27
N VAL A 6 12.47 -2.81 -3.24
CA VAL A 6 12.05 -1.44 -2.95
C VAL A 6 10.54 -1.41 -2.70
N PHE A 7 10.07 -0.41 -1.98
CA PHE A 7 8.64 -0.25 -1.69
C PHE A 7 7.77 -0.29 -2.96
N GLU A 8 8.30 0.24 -4.07
CA GLU A 8 7.65 0.23 -5.38
C GLU A 8 7.46 -1.17 -5.96
N ASP A 9 8.29 -2.16 -5.60
CA ASP A 9 8.15 -3.55 -6.06
C ASP A 9 6.96 -4.27 -5.40
N VAL A 10 6.50 -3.76 -4.24
CA VAL A 10 5.44 -4.38 -3.44
C VAL A 10 4.19 -3.50 -3.29
N ALA A 11 4.27 -2.23 -3.65
CA ALA A 11 3.17 -1.29 -3.56
C ALA A 11 2.19 -1.47 -4.74
N ILE A 12 0.91 -1.55 -4.42
CA ILE A 12 -0.17 -1.58 -5.40
C ILE A 12 -0.83 -0.20 -5.40
N TYR A 13 -0.91 0.42 -6.57
CA TYR A 13 -1.60 1.70 -6.77
C TYR A 13 -2.86 1.45 -7.57
N PHE A 14 -3.97 2.02 -7.11
CA PHE A 14 -5.24 1.97 -7.82
C PHE A 14 -5.53 3.33 -8.42
N SER A 15 -5.89 3.35 -9.70
CA SER A 15 -6.55 4.51 -10.30
C SER A 15 -7.95 4.69 -9.72
N GLN A 16 -8.58 5.85 -9.98
CA GLN A 16 -9.93 6.13 -9.49
C GLN A 16 -10.99 5.17 -10.06
N GLU A 17 -10.80 4.73 -11.30
CA GLU A 17 -11.67 3.74 -11.96
C GLU A 17 -11.52 2.37 -11.30
N GLU A 18 -10.28 1.90 -11.08
CA GLU A 18 -9.99 0.63 -10.41
C GLU A 18 -10.46 0.66 -8.95
N TRP A 19 -10.30 1.78 -8.26
CA TRP A 19 -10.81 1.96 -6.90
C TRP A 19 -12.32 1.76 -6.82
N GLY A 20 -13.05 2.19 -7.85
CA GLY A 20 -14.49 1.99 -8.00
C GLY A 20 -14.90 0.52 -8.13
N LEU A 21 -14.01 -0.31 -8.69
CA LEU A 21 -14.22 -1.75 -8.90
C LEU A 21 -13.84 -2.61 -7.70
N LEU A 22 -13.10 -2.06 -6.74
CA LEU A 22 -12.72 -2.79 -5.53
C LEU A 22 -13.93 -3.09 -4.65
N ASP A 23 -13.94 -4.30 -4.10
CA ASP A 23 -14.87 -4.65 -3.04
C ASP A 23 -14.47 -4.00 -1.70
N GLU A 24 -15.37 -4.06 -0.73
CA GLU A 24 -15.17 -3.43 0.58
C GLU A 24 -13.97 -4.02 1.32
N ALA A 25 -13.71 -5.33 1.20
CA ALA A 25 -12.59 -5.98 1.86
C ALA A 25 -11.25 -5.54 1.26
N GLN A 26 -11.18 -5.38 -0.07
CA GLN A 26 -10.00 -4.89 -0.77
C GLN A 26 -9.67 -3.44 -0.42
N ARG A 27 -10.69 -2.57 -0.35
CA ARG A 27 -10.50 -1.17 0.09
C ARG A 27 -10.02 -1.10 1.53
N LEU A 28 -10.57 -1.93 2.40
CA LEU A 28 -10.21 -1.98 3.82
C LEU A 28 -8.76 -2.45 4.00
N LEU A 29 -8.34 -3.47 3.24
CA LEU A 29 -6.95 -3.94 3.23
C LEU A 29 -5.99 -2.86 2.74
N TYR A 30 -6.31 -2.16 1.65
CA TYR A 30 -5.49 -1.05 1.15
C TYR A 30 -5.32 0.04 2.20
N CYS A 31 -6.41 0.47 2.84
CA CYS A 31 -6.37 1.47 3.89
C CYS A 31 -5.52 1.01 5.10
N GLN A 32 -5.65 -0.24 5.54
CA GLN A 32 -4.85 -0.78 6.64
C GLN A 32 -3.35 -0.79 6.32
N VAL A 33 -2.98 -1.26 5.14
CA VAL A 33 -1.58 -1.28 4.69
C VAL A 33 -1.02 0.13 4.60
N MET A 34 -1.79 1.08 4.06
CA MET A 34 -1.32 2.46 3.92
C MET A 34 -1.17 3.18 5.27
N VAL A 35 -2.06 2.93 6.23
CA VAL A 35 -1.92 3.44 7.61
C VAL A 35 -0.67 2.87 8.28
N GLN A 36 -0.40 1.57 8.12
CA GLN A 36 0.83 0.96 8.65
C GLN A 36 2.08 1.55 8.02
N ASN A 37 2.06 1.81 6.71
CA ASN A 37 3.17 2.45 6.01
C ASN A 37 3.44 3.87 6.51
N VAL A 38 2.40 4.68 6.72
CA VAL A 38 2.53 6.04 7.27
C VAL A 38 3.05 6.01 8.72
N ALA A 39 2.55 5.07 9.53
CA ALA A 39 3.04 4.88 10.90
C ALA A 39 4.52 4.46 10.93
N LEU A 40 4.93 3.56 10.04
CA LEU A 40 6.32 3.15 9.91
C LEU A 40 7.21 4.33 9.49
N LEU A 41 6.80 5.09 8.47
CA LEU A 41 7.53 6.27 8.00
C LEU A 41 7.67 7.34 9.09
N SER A 42 6.65 7.54 9.93
CA SER A 42 6.74 8.45 11.08
C SER A 42 7.59 7.93 12.23
N SER A 43 7.77 6.61 12.35
CA SER A 43 8.63 5.99 13.37
C SER A 43 10.12 5.95 13.02
N VAL A 44 10.44 6.09 11.73
CA VAL A 44 11.82 6.10 11.20
C VAL A 44 12.40 7.52 11.16
N GLY A 45 11.64 8.52 11.62
CA GLY A 45 12.05 9.93 11.75
C GLY A 45 12.74 10.26 13.07
#